data_AF-A0A355WAL9-F1
#
_entry.id   AF-A0A355WAL9-F1
#
_cell.length_a   1.000
_cell.length_b   1.000
_cell.length_c   1.000
_cell.angle_alpha   90.00
_cell.angle_beta   90.00
_cell.angle_gamma   90.00
#
_symmetry.space_group_name_H-M   'P 1'
#
loop_
_entity.id
_entity.type
_entity.pdbx_description
1 polymer ?
#
loop_
_entity_poly.entity_id
_entity_poly.type
_entity_poly.pdbx_seq_one_letter_code
_entity_poly.pdbx_strand_id
1 'polypeptide(L)' 'MDSELLEKVRMAQQFYSLSIKFKERMPKAVTIFAMQICDKYTKKAKEEGAQVDEETLIKYILK' A
#
# COMPACT_ATOMS: atom_id res chain seq x y z
N MET A 1 17.67 2.78 6.51
CA MET A 1 16.21 2.85 6.30
C MET A 1 15.60 1.70 7.08
N ASP A 2 14.62 2.00 7.94
CA ASP A 2 14.01 0.99 8.80
C ASP A 2 13.29 -0.06 7.93
N SER A 3 13.82 -1.29 7.88
CA SER A 3 13.31 -2.33 6.97
C SER A 3 11.85 -2.65 7.26
N GLU A 4 11.41 -2.45 8.49
CA GLU A 4 10.05 -2.66 8.95
C GLU A 4 9.05 -1.69 8.31
N LEU A 5 9.41 -0.43 8.11
CA LEU A 5 8.52 0.56 7.51
C LEU A 5 8.28 0.27 6.02
N LEU A 6 9.34 -0.09 5.29
CA LEU A 6 9.22 -0.49 3.89
C LEU A 6 8.38 -1.75 3.72
N GLU A 7 8.53 -2.73 4.61
CA GLU A 7 7.71 -3.94 4.59
C GLU A 7 6.23 -3.61 4.83
N LYS A 8 5.93 -2.71 5.78
CA LYS A 8 4.57 -2.23 6.02
C LYS A 8 3.99 -1.49 4.81
N VAL A 9 4.77 -0.65 4.14
CA VAL A 9 4.35 0.02 2.88
C VAL A 9 3.98 -1.02 1.82
N ARG A 10 4.86 -2.00 1.60
CA ARG A 10 4.65 -3.06 0.59
C ARG A 10 3.40 -3.90 0.89
N MET A 11 3.22 -4.32 2.14
CA MET A 11 2.04 -5.09 2.55
C MET A 11 0.75 -4.28 2.38
N ALA A 12 0.77 -3.00 2.77
CA ALA A 12 -0.39 -2.12 2.64
C ALA A 12 -0.82 -1.93 1.19
N GLN A 13 0.15 -1.80 0.29
CA GLN A 13 -0.09 -1.70 -1.14
C GLN A 13 -0.63 -2.97 -1.77
N GLN A 14 -0.04 -4.12 -1.42
CA GLN A 14 -0.54 -5.42 -1.86
C GLN A 14 -1.98 -5.65 -1.37
N PHE A 15 -2.26 -5.31 -0.11
CA PHE A 15 -3.61 -5.40 0.44
C PHE A 15 -4.60 -4.49 -0.30
N TYR A 16 -4.22 -3.25 -0.60
CA TYR A 16 -5.06 -2.34 -1.38
C TYR A 16 -5.34 -2.88 -2.79
N SER A 17 -4.32 -3.36 -3.49
CA SER A 17 -4.49 -3.98 -4.81
C SER A 17 -5.43 -5.18 -4.79
N LEU A 18 -5.25 -6.10 -3.83
CA LEU A 18 -6.13 -7.24 -3.67
C LEU A 18 -7.57 -6.80 -3.36
N SER A 19 -7.74 -5.78 -2.52
CA SER A 19 -9.06 -5.24 -2.20
C SER A 19 -9.77 -4.63 -3.41
N ILE A 20 -9.03 -4.04 -4.36
CA ILE A 20 -9.58 -3.55 -5.63
C ILE A 20 -9.91 -4.72 -6.55
N LYS A 21 -9.00 -5.69 -6.69
CA LYS A 21 -9.16 -6.88 -7.54
C LYS A 21 -10.39 -7.69 -7.16
N PHE A 22 -10.69 -7.78 -5.87
CA PHE A 22 -11.81 -8.53 -5.32
C PHE A 22 -12.95 -7.63 -4.81
N LYS A 23 -13.03 -6.37 -5.26
CA LYS A 23 -14.02 -5.38 -4.77
C LYS A 23 -15.48 -5.84 -4.87
N GLU A 24 -15.82 -6.70 -5.82
CA GLU A 24 -17.17 -7.24 -5.98
C GLU A 24 -17.49 -8.40 -5.03
N ARG A 25 -16.45 -8.99 -4.44
CA ARG A 25 -16.54 -10.12 -3.49
C ARG A 25 -16.24 -9.70 -2.05
N MET A 26 -15.99 -8.41 -1.82
CA MET A 26 -15.64 -7.86 -0.52
C MET A 26 -16.57 -6.71 -0.14
N PRO A 27 -16.81 -6.47 1.16
CA PRO A 27 -17.48 -5.26 1.60
C PRO A 27 -16.73 -4.00 1.15
N LYS A 28 -17.44 -2.98 0.68
CA LYS A 28 -16.84 -1.68 0.27
C LYS A 28 -15.94 -1.08 1.35
N ALA A 29 -16.29 -1.30 2.62
CA ALA A 29 -15.50 -0.86 3.78
C ALA A 29 -14.07 -1.43 3.78
N VAL A 30 -13.85 -2.63 3.24
CA VAL A 30 -12.53 -3.27 3.16
C VAL A 30 -11.62 -2.51 2.20
N THR A 31 -12.11 -2.14 1.02
CA THR A 31 -11.34 -1.34 0.05
C THR A 31 -11.01 0.05 0.59
N ILE A 32 -11.95 0.69 1.30
CA ILE A 32 -11.74 1.99 1.95
C ILE A 32 -10.66 1.87 3.03
N PHE A 33 -10.74 0.85 3.88
CA PHE A 33 -9.74 0.60 4.92
C PHE A 33 -8.36 0.33 4.31
N ALA A 34 -8.29 -0.49 3.26
CA ALA A 34 -7.04 -0.81 2.58
C ALA A 34 -6.37 0.43 1.97
N MET A 35 -7.16 1.33 1.36
CA MET A 35 -6.69 2.63 0.86
C MET A 35 -6.10 3.49 1.99
N GLN A 36 -6.83 3.65 3.10
CA GLN A 36 -6.38 4.46 4.24
C GLN A 36 -5.06 3.95 4.84
N ILE A 37 -4.90 2.63 4.94
CA ILE A 37 -3.67 2.01 5.45
C ILE A 37 -2.51 2.22 4.46
N CYS A 38 -2.76 2.06 3.16
CA CYS A 38 -1.77 2.33 2.11
C CYS A 38 -1.28 3.79 2.14
N ASP A 39 -2.20 4.75 2.23
CA ASP A 39 -1.88 6.17 2.30
C ASP A 39 -1.09 6.50 3.56
N LYS A 40 -1.50 5.95 4.72
CA LYS A 40 -0.83 6.19 6.01
C LYS A 40 0.63 5.77 5.97
N TYR A 41 0.93 4.56 5.51
CA TYR A 41 2.31 4.07 5.49
C TYR A 41 3.14 4.74 4.40
N THR A 42 2.55 5.04 3.24
CA THR A 42 3.24 5.77 2.18
C THR A 42 3.63 7.18 2.65
N LYS A 43 2.72 7.88 3.33
CA LYS A 43 3.00 9.20 3.90
C LYS A 43 4.11 9.13 4.95
N LYS A 44 4.05 8.16 5.87
CA LYS A 44 5.08 7.96 6.89
C LYS A 44 6.45 7.67 6.28
N ALA A 45 6.51 6.86 5.22
CA ALA A 45 7.76 6.59 4.53
C ALA A 45 8.34 7.82 3.82
N LYS A 46 7.48 8.65 3.19
CA LYS A 46 7.89 9.93 2.60
C LYS A 46 8.43 10.90 3.66
N GLU A 47 7.81 10.96 4.84
CA GLU A 47 8.26 11.80 5.98
C GLU A 47 9.63 11.36 6.52
N GLU A 48 9.94 10.06 6.50
CA GLU A 48 11.24 9.51 6.94
C GLU A 48 12.34 9.59 5.85
N GLY A 49 12.08 10.29 4.74
CA GLY A 49 13.06 10.46 3.66
C GLY A 49 13.33 9.17 2.87
N ALA A 50 12.48 8.15 3.02
CA ALA A 50 12.52 7.01 2.11
C ALA A 50 12.11 7.52 0.73
N GLN A 51 13.02 7.42 -0.25
CA GLN A 51 12.67 7.53 -1.66
C GLN A 51 11.78 6.33 -2.02
N VAL A 52 10.51 6.43 -1.66
CA VAL A 52 9.49 5.51 -2.11
C VAL A 52 9.04 6.03 -3.46
N ASP A 53 9.80 5.67 -4.50
CA ASP A 53 9.44 5.95 -5.87
C ASP A 53 8.09 5.29 -6.19
N GLU A 54 7.09 6.11 -6.53
CA GLU A 54 5.73 5.68 -6.88
C GLU A 54 5.73 4.68 -8.04
N GLU A 55 6.72 4.76 -8.94
CA GLU A 55 6.90 3.80 -10.04
C GLU A 55 7.31 2.41 -9.55
N THR A 56 8.21 2.36 -8.56
CA THR A 56 8.63 1.11 -7.91
C THR A 56 7.47 0.45 -7.15
N LEU A 57 6.58 1.25 -6.55
CA LEU A 57 5.40 0.75 -5.84
C LEU A 57 4.42 0.03 -6.79
N ILE A 58 4.21 0.56 -7.99
CA ILE A 58 3.26 -0.02 -8.97
C ILE A 58 3.81 -1.32 -9.58
N LYS A 59 5.12 -1.42 -9.85
CA LYS A 59 5.73 -2.62 -10.47
C LYS A 59 5.57 -3.91 -9.66
N TYR A 60 5.52 -3.83 -8.33
CA TYR A 60 5.34 -5.02 -7.47
C TYR A 60 3.88 -5.41 -7.24
N ILE A 61 2.94 -4.58 -7.67
CA ILE A 61 1.50 -4.76 -7.47
C ILE A 61 0.83 -5.49 -8.64
N LEU A 62 1.42 -5.43 -9.84
CA LEU A 62 0.81 -5.88 -11.10
C LEU A 62 1.47 -7.12 -11.75
N LYS A 63 2.29 -7.88 -11.04
CA LYS A 63 2.87 -9.13 -11.57
C LYS A 63 2.05 -10.36 -11.20
#